data_AF-A0AAV2GMN1-F1
#
_entry.id   AF-A0AAV2GMN1-F1
#
_cell.length_a   1.000
_cell.length_b   1.000
_cell.length_c   1.000
_cell.angle_alpha   90.00
_cell.angle_beta   90.00
_cell.angle_gamma   90.00
#
_symmetry.space_group_name_H-M   'P 1'
#
loop_
_entity.id
_entity.type
_entity.pdbx_description
1 polymer ?
#
loop_
_entity_poly.entity_id
_entity_poly.type
_entity_poly.pdbx_seq_one_letter_code
_entity_poly.pdbx_strand_id
1 'polypeptide(L)'
;MAPLKCHVCRESKSKYKCPNCVAPYCSLGCFKKHKEIPCSKPAAEGPFAKPASAQNETPVPAGEVQWHAERPLTIDDPTMVLQTSQLESLAFSSEICDALKDDNLQKLILSVDSSPDPESELAKAMETDAFRIFADKILSIIGPLP
;
A
#
# COMPACT_ATOMS: atom_id res chain seq x y z
N MET A 1 -5.41 -24.62 -4.89
CA MET A 1 -4.28 -23.85 -5.44
C MET A 1 -4.71 -23.25 -6.77
N ALA A 2 -4.91 -21.93 -6.86
CA ALA A 2 -5.34 -21.30 -8.09
C ALA A 2 -4.21 -21.35 -9.15
N PRO A 3 -4.51 -21.64 -10.43
CA PRO A 3 -3.50 -21.64 -11.48
C PRO A 3 -2.97 -20.22 -11.70
N LEU A 4 -1.65 -20.03 -11.56
CA LEU A 4 -1.01 -18.73 -11.83
C LEU A 4 -1.27 -18.35 -13.30
N LYS A 5 -1.85 -17.17 -13.53
CA LYS A 5 -2.04 -16.60 -14.86
C LYS A 5 -0.76 -15.94 -15.34
N CYS A 6 -0.60 -15.82 -16.64
CA CYS A 6 0.50 -15.07 -17.26
C CYS A 6 0.47 -13.61 -16.79
N HIS A 7 1.56 -13.10 -16.23
CA HIS A 7 1.69 -11.70 -15.82
C HIS A 7 1.60 -10.73 -17.01
N VAL A 8 1.99 -11.20 -18.20
CA VAL A 8 2.10 -10.37 -19.41
C VAL A 8 0.76 -10.21 -20.13
N CYS A 9 0.05 -11.31 -20.41
CA CYS A 9 -1.24 -11.25 -21.12
C CYS A 9 -2.46 -11.43 -20.21
N ARG A 10 -2.29 -11.92 -18.97
CA ARG A 10 -3.35 -12.20 -17.97
C ARG A 10 -4.50 -13.11 -18.42
N GLU A 11 -4.46 -13.60 -19.65
CA GLU A 11 -5.52 -14.35 -20.30
C GLU A 11 -5.29 -15.87 -20.20
N SER A 12 -4.04 -16.30 -20.36
CA SER A 12 -3.65 -17.72 -20.35
C SER A 12 -3.02 -18.15 -19.02
N LYS A 13 -3.17 -19.43 -18.69
CA LYS A 13 -2.42 -20.07 -17.59
C LYS A 13 -0.92 -19.96 -17.86
N SER A 14 -0.15 -19.61 -16.85
CA SER A 14 1.31 -19.55 -16.96
C SER A 14 1.89 -20.96 -17.08
N LYS A 15 2.89 -21.09 -17.95
CA LYS A 15 3.60 -22.33 -18.23
C LYS A 15 5.06 -22.26 -17.77
N TYR A 16 5.61 -21.05 -17.65
CA TYR A 16 7.02 -20.80 -17.37
C TYR A 16 7.19 -19.59 -16.44
N LYS A 17 8.40 -19.37 -15.93
CA LYS A 17 8.75 -18.25 -15.03
C LYS A 17 10.01 -17.53 -15.52
N CYS A 18 10.07 -16.22 -15.35
CA CYS A 18 11.23 -15.43 -15.73
C CYS A 18 12.43 -15.70 -14.79
N PRO A 19 13.66 -15.92 -15.30
CA PRO A 19 14.84 -16.14 -14.45
C PRO A 19 15.30 -14.87 -13.70
N ASN A 20 14.88 -13.68 -14.15
CA ASN A 20 15.26 -12.40 -13.52
C ASN A 20 14.29 -11.92 -12.45
N CYS A 21 12.98 -12.12 -12.60
CA CYS A 21 12.00 -11.57 -11.66
C CYS A 21 10.95 -12.58 -11.19
N VAL A 22 11.13 -13.86 -11.53
CA VAL A 22 10.22 -14.98 -11.25
C VAL A 22 8.78 -14.82 -11.74
N ALA A 23 8.50 -13.78 -12.53
CA ALA A 23 7.16 -13.50 -13.05
C ALA A 23 6.65 -14.66 -13.94
N PRO A 24 5.40 -15.12 -13.72
CA PRO A 24 4.79 -16.21 -14.47
C PRO A 24 4.41 -15.76 -15.89
N TYR A 25 4.70 -16.57 -16.91
CA TYR A 25 4.31 -16.27 -18.31
C TYR A 25 3.81 -17.50 -19.06
N CYS A 26 2.99 -17.32 -20.11
CA CYS A 26 2.39 -18.41 -20.87
C CYS A 26 3.23 -18.90 -22.07
N SER A 27 3.99 -18.01 -22.72
CA SER A 27 4.73 -18.32 -23.95
C SER A 27 5.97 -17.44 -24.17
N LEU A 28 6.85 -17.84 -25.10
CA LEU A 28 8.02 -17.05 -25.48
C LEU A 28 7.66 -15.64 -26.00
N GLY A 29 6.47 -15.47 -26.60
CA GLY A 29 5.98 -14.15 -27.01
C GLY A 29 5.76 -13.22 -25.81
N CYS A 30 5.24 -13.76 -24.70
CA CYS A 30 5.13 -13.01 -23.45
C CYS A 30 6.49 -12.75 -22.81
N PHE A 31 7.43 -13.70 -22.89
CA PHE A 31 8.79 -13.51 -22.38
C PHE A 31 9.52 -12.36 -23.08
N LYS A 32 9.40 -12.23 -24.40
CA LYS A 32 10.02 -11.13 -25.16
C LYS A 32 9.46 -9.78 -24.73
N LYS A 33 8.12 -9.62 -24.73
CA LYS A 33 7.44 -8.41 -24.25
C LYS A 33 7.83 -8.05 -22.81
N HIS A 34 8.01 -9.07 -21.98
CA HIS A 34 8.43 -8.90 -20.60
C HIS A 34 9.89 -8.47 -20.44
N LYS A 35 10.79 -8.91 -21.33
CA LYS A 35 12.22 -8.55 -21.31
C LYS A 35 12.51 -7.19 -21.94
N GLU A 36 11.62 -6.67 -22.78
CA GLU A 36 11.71 -5.31 -23.34
C GLU A 36 11.62 -4.23 -22.25
N ILE A 37 10.96 -4.54 -21.13
CA ILE A 37 10.94 -3.72 -19.92
C ILE A 37 11.93 -4.34 -18.94
N PRO A 38 12.95 -3.62 -18.43
CA PRO A 38 13.88 -4.18 -17.46
C PRO A 38 13.11 -4.61 -16.21
N CYS A 39 13.09 -5.92 -15.95
CA CYS A 39 12.46 -6.49 -14.76
C CYS A 39 13.52 -6.79 -13.69
N SER A 40 13.30 -6.28 -12.49
CA SER A 40 14.16 -6.53 -11.32
C SER A 40 13.64 -7.72 -10.52
N LYS A 41 14.55 -8.42 -9.84
CA LYS A 41 14.19 -9.44 -8.84
C LYS A 41 13.28 -8.78 -7.80
N PRO A 42 12.09 -9.33 -7.52
CA PRO A 42 11.40 -8.94 -6.29
C PRO A 42 12.33 -9.35 -5.14
N ALA A 43 12.72 -8.39 -4.30
CA ALA A 43 13.34 -8.71 -3.03
C ALA A 43 12.34 -9.61 -2.31
N ALA A 44 12.76 -10.85 -2.01
CA ALA A 44 11.96 -11.74 -1.20
C ALA A 44 11.93 -11.13 0.21
N GLU A 45 10.80 -10.54 0.56
CA GLU A 45 10.55 -9.99 1.88
C GLU A 45 10.36 -11.19 2.81
N GLY A 46 11.40 -11.47 3.57
CA GLY A 46 11.47 -12.52 4.59
C GLY A 46 12.70 -12.26 5.48
N PRO A 47 12.58 -12.38 6.82
CA PRO A 47 13.27 -11.51 7.75
C PRO A 47 14.69 -11.97 8.12
N PHE A 48 15.49 -11.00 8.59
CA PHE A 48 16.67 -11.12 9.47
C PHE A 48 18.06 -11.07 8.81
N ALA A 49 18.70 -9.88 8.87
CA ALA A 49 19.90 -9.62 9.68
C ALA A 49 20.58 -8.30 9.27
N LYS A 50 20.77 -7.42 10.26
CA LYS A 50 21.70 -6.27 10.32
C LYS A 50 23.17 -6.75 10.09
N PRO A 51 24.22 -5.89 9.94
CA PRO A 51 24.31 -4.50 10.44
C PRO A 51 25.15 -3.47 9.64
N ALA A 52 25.11 -2.23 10.16
CA ALA A 52 26.21 -1.25 10.29
C ALA A 52 26.37 -0.11 9.25
N SER A 53 25.94 1.07 9.72
CA SER A 53 26.73 2.29 9.92
C SER A 53 26.96 3.33 8.80
N ALA A 54 26.97 4.57 9.30
CA ALA A 54 27.47 5.84 8.76
C ALA A 54 26.55 6.54 7.73
N GLN A 55 25.74 7.50 8.19
CA GLN A 55 26.07 8.95 8.20
C GLN A 55 26.17 9.52 6.79
N ASN A 56 25.25 10.43 6.43
CA ASN A 56 25.56 11.82 6.08
C ASN A 56 24.30 12.47 5.46
N GLU A 57 24.15 13.73 5.81
CA GLU A 57 23.08 14.70 5.63
C GLU A 57 22.37 14.88 4.27
N THR A 58 21.12 15.36 4.40
CA THR A 58 20.16 15.93 3.44
C THR A 58 20.77 16.66 2.23
N PRO A 59 20.22 16.50 1.02
CA PRO A 59 19.28 17.51 0.51
C PRO A 59 18.03 16.92 -0.14
N VAL A 60 16.87 17.49 0.21
CA VAL A 60 15.55 17.22 -0.37
C VAL A 60 15.54 17.42 -1.89
N PRO A 61 14.82 16.57 -2.64
CA PRO A 61 13.93 17.08 -3.67
C PRO A 61 12.50 16.53 -3.52
N ALA A 62 11.59 17.26 -4.14
CA ALA A 62 10.14 17.14 -4.09
C ALA A 62 9.56 15.71 -4.18
N GLY A 63 8.61 15.43 -3.28
CA GLY A 63 7.41 14.67 -3.61
C GLY A 63 7.49 13.14 -3.51
N GLU A 64 8.41 12.58 -2.75
CA GLU A 64 8.33 11.16 -2.38
C GLU A 64 7.60 11.00 -1.05
N VAL A 65 6.37 10.47 -1.11
CA VAL A 65 5.71 9.90 0.06
C VAL A 65 6.52 8.65 0.41
N GLN A 66 7.50 8.81 1.29
CA GLN A 66 8.25 7.71 1.85
C GLN A 66 7.26 6.90 2.68
N TRP A 67 6.71 5.83 2.10
CA TRP A 67 5.88 4.86 2.82
C TRP A 67 6.80 4.22 3.86
N HIS A 68 6.81 4.80 5.06
CA HIS A 68 7.73 4.40 6.11
C HIS A 68 7.47 2.94 6.47
N ALA A 69 8.58 2.23 6.62
CA ALA A 69 8.72 0.81 6.94
C ALA A 69 7.48 0.17 7.55
N GLU A 70 7.04 -0.92 6.92
CA GLU A 70 6.00 -1.84 7.37
C GLU A 70 6.00 -1.96 8.91
N ARG A 71 5.16 -1.16 9.58
CA ARG A 71 4.95 -1.29 11.02
C ARG A 71 4.30 -2.66 11.19
N PRO A 72 4.90 -3.60 11.94
CA PRO A 72 4.24 -4.86 12.22
C PRO A 72 3.02 -4.55 13.09
N LEU A 73 1.86 -4.40 12.47
CA LEU A 73 0.59 -4.28 13.16
C LEU A 73 0.18 -5.71 13.56
N THR A 74 0.42 -6.06 14.82
CA THR A 74 -0.15 -7.28 15.41
C THR A 74 -1.62 -7.01 15.69
N ILE A 75 -2.48 -7.41 14.76
CA ILE A 75 -3.92 -7.25 14.90
C ILE A 75 -4.45 -8.49 15.64
N ASP A 76 -4.91 -8.27 16.88
CA ASP A 76 -5.44 -9.33 17.74
C ASP A 76 -6.79 -9.87 17.22
N ASP A 77 -7.60 -8.97 16.66
CA ASP A 77 -8.91 -9.29 16.11
C ASP A 77 -9.00 -8.99 14.59
N PRO A 78 -9.10 -10.01 13.72
CA PRO A 78 -9.14 -9.82 12.28
C PRO A 78 -10.43 -9.17 11.78
N THR A 79 -11.48 -9.03 12.60
CA THR A 79 -12.71 -8.30 12.24
C THR A 79 -12.53 -6.79 12.31
N MET A 80 -11.49 -6.31 12.99
CA MET A 80 -11.06 -4.91 12.99
C MET A 80 -10.31 -4.50 11.71
N VAL A 81 -10.06 -5.43 10.79
CA VAL A 81 -9.36 -5.16 9.52
C VAL A 81 -10.36 -4.98 8.39
N LEU A 82 -10.17 -3.92 7.60
CA LEU A 82 -10.98 -3.69 6.41
C LEU A 82 -10.76 -4.80 5.37
N GLN A 83 -11.85 -5.26 4.77
CA GLN A 83 -11.80 -6.20 3.65
C GLN A 83 -11.31 -5.50 2.38
N THR A 84 -10.75 -6.27 1.44
CA THR A 84 -10.28 -5.73 0.15
C THR A 84 -11.39 -5.03 -0.63
N SER A 85 -12.62 -5.53 -0.57
CA SER A 85 -13.79 -4.91 -1.20
C SER A 85 -14.12 -3.53 -0.61
N GLN A 86 -13.94 -3.35 0.70
CA GLN A 86 -14.15 -2.06 1.38
C GLN A 86 -13.05 -1.06 0.97
N LEU A 87 -11.79 -1.49 0.90
CA LEU A 87 -10.69 -0.67 0.40
C LEU A 87 -10.89 -0.26 -1.06
N GLU A 88 -11.36 -1.17 -1.92
CA GLU A 88 -11.71 -0.84 -3.31
C GLU A 88 -12.84 0.19 -3.36
N SER A 89 -13.85 0.06 -2.51
CA SER A 89 -14.98 1.01 -2.43
C SER A 89 -14.51 2.41 -2.04
N LEU A 90 -13.56 2.51 -1.12
CA LEU A 90 -12.91 3.78 -0.75
C LEU A 90 -12.09 4.35 -1.91
N ALA A 91 -11.35 3.51 -2.63
CA ALA A 91 -10.51 3.93 -3.76
C ALA A 91 -11.33 4.43 -4.97
N PHE A 92 -12.52 3.88 -5.19
CA PHE A 92 -13.43 4.32 -6.26
C PHE A 92 -14.37 5.46 -5.82
N SER A 93 -14.41 5.79 -4.53
CA SER A 93 -15.20 6.91 -4.04
C SER A 93 -14.54 8.24 -4.42
N SER A 94 -15.18 8.97 -5.34
CA SER A 94 -14.74 10.31 -5.70
C SER A 94 -14.75 11.24 -4.49
N GLU A 95 -15.70 11.07 -3.57
CA GLU A 95 -15.80 11.90 -2.37
C GLU A 95 -14.59 11.74 -1.44
N ILE A 96 -14.10 10.50 -1.26
CA ILE A 96 -12.89 10.22 -0.50
C ILE A 96 -11.67 10.78 -1.23
N CYS A 97 -11.57 10.54 -2.53
CA CYS A 97 -10.46 11.05 -3.34
C CYS A 97 -10.41 12.59 -3.36
N ASP A 98 -11.56 13.25 -3.40
CA ASP A 98 -11.66 14.71 -3.36
C ASP A 98 -11.32 15.25 -1.97
N ALA A 99 -11.79 14.60 -0.89
CA ALA A 99 -11.40 14.96 0.47
C ALA A 99 -9.87 14.86 0.66
N LEU A 100 -9.25 13.80 0.12
CA LEU A 100 -7.80 13.60 0.17
C LEU A 100 -7.00 14.64 -0.63
N LYS A 101 -7.61 15.50 -1.44
CA LYS A 101 -6.88 16.62 -2.08
C LYS A 101 -6.51 17.74 -1.11
N ASP A 102 -7.09 17.75 0.09
CA ASP A 102 -6.75 18.72 1.13
C ASP A 102 -5.38 18.43 1.75
N ASP A 103 -4.45 19.37 1.62
CA ASP A 103 -3.08 19.25 2.14
C ASP A 103 -3.03 19.07 3.68
N ASN A 104 -3.95 19.70 4.42
CA ASN A 104 -3.95 19.61 5.88
C ASN A 104 -4.43 18.22 6.33
N LEU A 105 -5.46 17.70 5.68
CA LEU A 105 -5.96 16.35 5.90
C LEU A 105 -4.89 15.30 5.60
N GLN A 106 -4.18 15.42 4.46
CA GLN A 106 -3.08 14.52 4.15
C GLN A 106 -1.99 14.54 5.23
N LYS A 107 -1.60 15.73 5.70
CA LYS A 107 -0.61 15.86 6.79
C LYS A 107 -1.09 15.22 8.08
N LEU A 108 -2.36 15.36 8.44
CA LEU A 108 -2.96 14.72 9.62
C LEU A 108 -2.95 13.18 9.48
N ILE A 109 -3.31 12.65 8.31
CA ILE A 109 -3.27 11.20 8.07
C ILE A 109 -1.83 10.68 8.19
N LEU A 110 -0.88 11.38 7.57
CA LEU A 110 0.54 11.02 7.62
C LEU A 110 1.13 11.15 9.03
N SER A 111 0.71 12.14 9.81
CA SER A 111 1.18 12.31 11.20
C SER A 111 0.69 11.16 12.07
N VAL A 112 -0.55 10.71 11.91
CA VAL A 112 -1.09 9.55 12.63
C VAL A 112 -0.34 8.27 12.22
N ASP A 113 -0.16 8.04 10.92
CA ASP A 113 0.47 6.83 10.38
C ASP A 113 1.95 6.70 10.79
N SER A 114 2.69 7.81 10.75
CA SER A 114 4.13 7.84 11.07
C SER A 114 4.42 8.00 12.57
N SER A 115 3.40 8.16 13.42
CA SER A 115 3.59 8.40 14.85
C SER A 115 4.00 7.13 15.62
N PRO A 116 4.95 7.24 16.57
CA PRO A 116 5.20 6.16 17.53
C PRO A 116 3.95 5.84 18.38
N ASP A 117 3.10 6.85 18.62
CA ASP A 117 1.86 6.76 19.37
C ASP A 117 0.65 7.19 18.50
N PRO A 118 0.12 6.28 17.66
CA PRO A 118 -0.93 6.61 16.71
C PRO A 118 -2.28 6.86 17.39
N GLU A 119 -2.53 6.28 18.57
CA GLU A 119 -3.78 6.47 19.31
C GLU A 119 -3.93 7.92 19.78
N SER A 120 -2.87 8.49 20.36
CA SER A 120 -2.90 9.90 20.78
C SER A 120 -3.00 10.87 19.59
N GLU A 121 -2.25 10.62 18.52
CA GLU A 121 -2.32 11.47 17.32
C GLU A 121 -3.67 11.36 16.62
N LEU A 122 -4.28 10.18 16.60
CA LEU A 122 -5.64 10.00 16.09
C LEU A 122 -6.65 10.78 16.93
N ALA A 123 -6.56 10.73 18.26
CA ALA A 123 -7.44 11.49 19.14
C ALA A 123 -7.37 13.00 18.86
N LYS A 124 -6.17 13.55 18.67
CA LYS A 124 -5.97 14.96 18.29
C LYS A 124 -6.51 15.25 16.89
N ALA A 125 -6.28 14.35 15.93
CA ALA A 125 -6.80 14.51 14.57
C ALA A 125 -8.33 14.56 14.57
N MET A 126 -9.01 13.76 15.39
CA MET A 126 -10.47 13.76 15.52
C MET A 126 -11.05 15.07 16.09
N GLU A 127 -10.26 15.90 16.77
CA GLU A 127 -10.66 17.25 17.19
C GLU A 127 -10.79 18.21 16.00
N THR A 128 -10.18 17.87 14.86
CA THR A 128 -10.27 18.68 13.64
C THR A 128 -11.48 18.30 12.81
N ASP A 129 -12.31 19.29 12.46
CA ASP A 129 -13.53 19.06 11.67
C ASP A 129 -13.25 18.35 10.33
N ALA A 130 -12.17 18.72 9.64
CA ALA A 130 -11.80 18.12 8.36
C ALA A 130 -11.54 16.61 8.47
N PHE A 131 -10.79 16.18 9.48
CA PHE A 131 -10.48 14.77 9.70
C PHE A 131 -11.71 14.00 10.19
N ARG A 132 -12.52 14.60 11.06
CA ARG A 132 -13.78 14.00 11.53
C ARG A 132 -14.75 13.73 10.38
N ILE A 133 -14.99 14.75 9.54
CA ILE A 133 -15.84 14.63 8.35
C ILE A 133 -15.29 13.55 7.41
N PHE A 134 -13.97 13.48 7.23
CA PHE A 134 -13.34 12.44 6.42
C PHE A 134 -13.55 11.03 7.00
N ALA A 135 -13.37 10.86 8.32
CA ALA A 135 -13.61 9.59 9.00
C ALA A 135 -15.08 9.15 8.88
N ASP A 136 -16.03 10.06 9.10
CA ASP A 136 -17.46 9.79 8.91
C ASP A 136 -17.79 9.32 7.50
N LYS A 137 -17.18 9.93 6.48
CA LYS A 137 -17.35 9.51 5.07
C LYS A 137 -16.78 8.12 4.81
N ILE A 138 -15.60 7.81 5.36
CA ILE A 138 -15.04 6.45 5.28
C ILE A 138 -16.01 5.45 5.91
N LEU A 139 -16.45 5.72 7.14
CA LEU A 139 -17.38 4.87 7.89
C LEU A 139 -18.70 4.66 7.13
N SER A 140 -19.20 5.71 6.47
CA SER A 140 -20.41 5.63 5.64
C SER A 140 -20.24 4.72 4.43
N ILE A 141 -19.02 4.58 3.88
CA ILE A 141 -18.74 3.73 2.70
C ILE A 141 -18.49 2.29 3.11
N ILE A 142 -17.72 2.06 4.19
CA ILE A 142 -17.39 0.70 4.63
C ILE A 142 -18.54 0.02 5.38
N GLY A 143 -19.53 0.80 5.84
CA GLY A 143 -20.67 0.33 6.63
C GLY A 143 -20.31 0.07 8.10
N PRO A 144 -21.29 -0.31 8.94
CA PRO A 144 -21.03 -0.66 10.32
C PRO A 144 -20.04 -1.84 10.38
N LEU A 145 -19.01 -1.73 11.23
CA LEU A 145 -18.19 -2.88 11.58
C LEU A 145 -19.11 -3.93 12.26
N PRO A 146 -18.94 -5.22 11.93
CA PRO A 146 -19.77 -6.31 12.47
C PRO A 146 -19.64 -6.46 13.99
#